data_AF-A0AAD4W881-F1
#
_entry.id   AF-A0AAD4W881-F1
#
_cell.length_a   1.000
_cell.length_b   1.000
_cell.length_c   1.000
_cell.angle_alpha   90.00
_cell.angle_beta   90.00
_cell.angle_gamma   90.00
#
_symmetry.space_group_name_H-M   'P 1'
#
loop_
_entity.id
_entity.type
_entity.pdbx_description
1 polymer ?
#
loop_
_entity_poly.entity_id
_entity_poly.type
_entity_poly.pdbx_seq_one_letter_code
_entity_poly.pdbx_strand_id
1 'polypeptide(L)'
;MGLKNTGEDVELGYPVEDKMVKQLVKSFGGNGKRVLVRGLAEHLEKCKNADEDFKVRFVMFALSTVLCTTSSPSVTGNYLTFLTIPGKIESKNWVDNGFNFLREGVRPFKAKKVAYVNRSLLFLQLFYFDSIVHGGVCVDKSLDPIVS
;
A
#
# COMPACT_ATOMS: atom_id res chain seq x y z
N MET A 1 15.06 -2.36 -2.94
CA MET A 1 13.82 -2.58 -2.14
C MET A 1 13.37 -4.03 -1.85
N GLY A 2 13.97 -5.12 -2.40
CA GLY A 2 13.70 -6.50 -1.92
C GLY A 2 12.26 -7.05 -2.06
N LEU A 3 11.36 -6.29 -2.69
CA LEU A 3 9.97 -6.70 -2.94
C LEU A 3 9.90 -7.57 -4.19
N LYS A 4 9.13 -8.65 -4.14
CA LYS A 4 8.89 -9.53 -5.30
C LYS A 4 7.95 -8.82 -6.28
N ASN A 5 8.32 -8.82 -7.56
CA ASN A 5 7.48 -8.39 -8.70
C ASN A 5 6.64 -9.55 -9.28
N THR A 6 6.46 -10.60 -8.50
CA THR A 6 5.73 -11.82 -8.85
C THR A 6 4.60 -12.04 -7.86
N GLY A 7 3.59 -12.80 -8.24
CA GLY A 7 2.47 -13.15 -7.37
C GLY A 7 1.14 -12.64 -7.94
N GLU A 8 0.09 -12.73 -7.14
CA GLU A 8 -1.26 -12.35 -7.53
C GLU A 8 -1.47 -10.83 -7.49
N ASP A 9 -2.44 -10.34 -8.26
CA ASP A 9 -2.81 -8.92 -8.23
C ASP A 9 -3.38 -8.50 -6.87
N VAL A 10 -3.06 -7.26 -6.49
CA VAL A 10 -3.58 -6.64 -5.27
C VAL A 10 -4.98 -6.06 -5.54
N GLU A 11 -6.00 -6.70 -4.97
CA GLU A 11 -7.39 -6.31 -5.17
C GLU A 11 -7.90 -5.44 -4.00
N LEU A 12 -7.49 -4.17 -4.02
CA LEU A 12 -7.93 -3.19 -3.01
C LEU A 12 -9.33 -2.66 -3.34
N GLY A 13 -10.37 -3.22 -2.73
CA GLY A 13 -11.72 -2.65 -2.81
C GLY A 13 -12.85 -3.60 -3.14
N TYR A 14 -12.70 -4.90 -2.86
CA TYR A 14 -13.83 -5.83 -2.95
C TYR A 14 -15.03 -5.28 -2.17
N PRO A 15 -16.24 -5.27 -2.75
CA PRO A 15 -17.44 -4.96 -2.00
C PRO A 15 -17.60 -6.04 -0.93
N VAL A 16 -17.43 -5.64 0.33
CA VAL A 16 -17.68 -6.50 1.48
C VAL A 16 -18.88 -5.97 2.22
N GLU A 17 -19.65 -6.87 2.82
CA GLU A 17 -20.80 -6.51 3.63
C GLU A 17 -20.43 -5.45 4.68
N ASP A 18 -21.21 -4.37 4.70
CA ASP A 18 -21.00 -3.21 5.57
C ASP A 18 -20.88 -3.57 7.05
N LYS A 19 -21.60 -4.61 7.49
CA LYS A 19 -21.57 -5.07 8.87
C LYS A 19 -20.22 -5.68 9.23
N MET A 20 -19.66 -6.51 8.35
CA MET A 20 -18.36 -7.14 8.54
C MET A 20 -17.25 -6.08 8.55
N VAL A 21 -17.29 -5.14 7.60
CA VAL A 21 -16.32 -4.02 7.54
C VAL A 21 -16.35 -3.21 8.85
N LYS A 22 -17.55 -2.85 9.33
CA LYS A 22 -17.69 -2.08 10.59
C LYS A 22 -17.16 -2.84 11.81
N GLN A 23 -17.45 -4.13 11.92
CA GLN A 23 -16.94 -4.96 13.02
C GLN A 23 -15.42 -5.04 13.00
N LEU A 24 -14.84 -5.26 11.81
CA LEU A 24 -13.39 -5.34 11.64
C LEU A 24 -12.73 -4.00 11.94
N VAL A 25 -13.22 -2.90 11.36
CA VAL A 25 -12.75 -1.54 11.67
C VAL A 25 -12.77 -1.24 13.17
N LYS A 26 -13.83 -1.64 13.88
CA LYS A 26 -13.93 -1.46 15.34
C LYS A 26 -12.82 -2.22 16.09
N SER A 27 -12.46 -3.43 15.65
CA SER A 27 -11.35 -4.19 16.26
C SER A 27 -9.97 -3.53 16.04
N PHE A 28 -9.85 -2.68 15.03
CA PHE A 28 -8.64 -1.88 14.78
C PHE A 28 -8.70 -0.48 15.44
N GLY A 29 -9.69 -0.22 16.31
CA GLY A 29 -9.86 1.07 16.98
C GLY A 29 -10.42 2.18 16.08
N GLY A 30 -10.98 1.80 14.92
CA GLY A 30 -11.63 2.74 14.00
C GLY A 30 -13.11 2.99 14.32
N ASN A 31 -13.72 3.89 13.56
CA ASN A 31 -15.14 4.24 13.65
C ASN A 31 -15.81 4.17 12.27
N GLY A 32 -17.04 3.66 12.22
CA GLY A 32 -17.77 3.44 10.98
C GLY A 32 -17.02 2.47 10.07
N LYS A 33 -16.62 2.94 8.88
CA LYS A 33 -15.87 2.15 7.89
C LYS A 33 -14.41 2.60 7.77
N ARG A 34 -13.85 3.31 8.76
CA ARG A 34 -12.54 3.95 8.63
C ARG A 34 -11.68 3.79 9.88
N VAL A 35 -10.39 3.58 9.67
CA VAL A 35 -9.37 3.53 10.74
C VAL A 35 -8.45 4.74 10.62
N LEU A 36 -8.13 5.40 11.73
CA LEU A 36 -7.22 6.55 11.72
C LEU A 36 -5.78 6.10 11.50
N VAL A 37 -5.07 6.75 10.57
CA VAL A 37 -3.66 6.45 10.27
C VAL A 37 -2.78 6.65 11.51
N ARG A 38 -3.07 7.69 12.31
CA ARG A 38 -2.38 7.94 13.58
C ARG A 38 -2.54 6.78 14.57
N GLY A 39 -3.74 6.20 14.68
CA GLY A 39 -3.97 5.06 15.56
C GLY A 39 -3.22 3.80 15.11
N LEU A 40 -3.06 3.62 13.79
CA LEU A 40 -2.21 2.55 13.26
C LEU A 40 -0.73 2.77 13.63
N ALA A 41 -0.22 4.00 13.49
CA ALA A 41 1.16 4.33 13.84
C ALA A 41 1.44 4.09 15.34
N GLU A 42 0.60 4.62 16.22
CA GLU A 42 0.74 4.47 17.67
C GLU A 42 0.69 3.00 18.13
N HIS A 43 -0.03 2.15 17.40
CA HIS A 43 -0.04 0.70 17.66
C HIS A 43 1.24 0.04 17.17
N LEU A 44 1.66 0.33 15.94
CA LEU A 44 2.89 -0.22 15.34
C LEU A 44 4.14 0.11 16.16
N GLU A 45 4.22 1.31 16.74
CA GLU A 45 5.31 1.71 17.64
C GLU A 45 5.39 0.87 18.93
N LYS A 46 4.25 0.34 19.39
CA LYS A 46 4.16 -0.46 20.62
C LYS A 46 4.36 -1.96 20.38
N CYS A 47 4.26 -2.40 19.12
CA CYS A 47 4.45 -3.80 18.76
C CYS A 47 5.91 -4.22 18.98
N LYS A 48 6.10 -5.34 19.69
CA LYS A 48 7.43 -5.94 19.89
C LYS A 48 7.74 -7.03 18.85
N ASN A 49 6.71 -7.59 18.23
CA ASN A 49 6.80 -8.71 17.30
C ASN A 49 6.14 -8.36 15.97
N ALA A 50 6.64 -8.95 14.87
CA ALA A 50 6.06 -8.83 13.54
C ALA A 50 5.07 -9.97 13.24
N ASP A 51 4.07 -10.13 14.10
CA ASP A 51 2.98 -11.10 13.93
C ASP A 51 2.01 -10.70 12.81
N GLU A 52 0.99 -11.52 12.55
CA GLU A 52 0.03 -11.26 11.48
C GLU A 52 -0.77 -9.95 11.71
N ASP A 53 -1.11 -9.61 12.95
CA ASP A 53 -1.79 -8.33 13.25
C ASP A 53 -0.87 -7.14 12.94
N PHE A 54 0.41 -7.23 13.32
CA PHE A 54 1.42 -6.25 12.94
C PHE A 54 1.52 -6.11 11.43
N LYS A 55 1.64 -7.22 10.67
CA LYS A 55 1.76 -7.19 9.21
C LYS A 55 0.55 -6.50 8.58
N VAL A 56 -0.67 -6.83 9.00
CA VAL A 56 -1.90 -6.20 8.49
C VAL A 56 -1.90 -4.69 8.77
N ARG A 57 -1.62 -4.28 10.02
CA ARG A 57 -1.57 -2.86 10.40
C ARG A 57 -0.48 -2.11 9.66
N PHE A 58 0.68 -2.73 9.49
CA PHE A 58 1.81 -2.16 8.78
C PHE A 58 1.48 -1.93 7.31
N VAL A 59 0.92 -2.94 6.62
CA VAL A 59 0.52 -2.79 5.22
C VAL A 59 -0.59 -1.74 5.07
N MET A 60 -1.57 -1.68 5.97
CA MET A 60 -2.56 -0.60 5.98
C MET A 60 -1.93 0.78 6.14
N PHE A 61 -0.99 0.91 7.07
CA PHE A 61 -0.27 2.15 7.30
C PHE A 61 0.51 2.55 6.05
N ALA A 62 1.32 1.65 5.49
CA ALA A 62 2.12 1.87 4.29
C ALA A 62 1.26 2.21 3.07
N LEU A 63 0.11 1.54 2.89
CA LEU A 63 -0.86 1.89 1.85
C LEU A 63 -1.35 3.33 2.00
N SER A 64 -1.54 3.79 3.23
CA SER A 64 -2.14 5.10 3.49
C SER A 64 -1.15 6.26 3.49
N THR A 65 0.13 5.97 3.75
CA THR A 65 1.19 6.97 3.94
C THR A 65 2.26 6.96 2.87
N VAL A 66 2.53 5.82 2.23
CA VAL A 66 3.63 5.70 1.26
C VAL A 66 3.10 5.35 -0.13
N LEU A 67 2.29 4.29 -0.24
CA LEU A 67 1.93 3.70 -1.53
C LEU A 67 0.72 4.36 -2.20
N CYS A 68 -0.33 4.66 -1.42
CA CYS A 68 -1.58 5.25 -1.90
C CYS A 68 -1.91 6.50 -1.08
N THR A 69 -0.98 7.47 -0.94
CA THR A 69 -1.19 8.63 -0.06
C THR A 69 -2.54 9.28 -0.35
N THR A 70 -3.45 9.17 0.61
CA THR A 70 -4.73 9.86 0.52
C THR A 70 -4.62 11.13 1.34
N SER A 71 -5.28 12.21 0.91
CA SER A 71 -5.43 13.41 1.73
C SER A 71 -6.29 13.18 2.98
N SER A 72 -6.85 11.98 3.14
CA SER A 72 -7.63 11.61 4.31
C SER A 72 -6.72 11.14 5.45
N PRO A 73 -6.94 11.59 6.70
CA PRO A 73 -6.24 11.06 7.88
C PRO A 73 -6.70 9.64 8.25
N SER A 74 -7.46 8.97 7.37
CA SER A 74 -8.13 7.71 7.65
C SER A 74 -8.07 6.76 6.46
N VAL A 75 -7.94 5.48 6.78
CA VAL A 75 -7.90 4.36 5.83
C VAL A 75 -9.28 3.76 5.70
N THR A 76 -9.68 3.38 4.49
CA THR A 76 -10.93 2.65 4.28
C THR A 76 -10.85 1.23 4.84
N GLY A 77 -11.90 0.80 5.52
CA GLY A 77 -12.04 -0.55 6.05
C GLY A 77 -12.15 -1.62 4.96
N ASN A 78 -12.39 -1.25 3.70
CA ASN A 78 -12.38 -2.21 2.59
C ASN A 78 -10.98 -2.80 2.35
N TYR A 79 -9.92 -2.09 2.75
CA TYR A 79 -8.56 -2.64 2.70
C TYR A 79 -8.35 -3.69 3.80
N LEU A 80 -8.92 -3.48 5.00
CA LEU A 80 -8.82 -4.44 6.10
C LEU A 80 -9.32 -5.82 5.69
N THR A 81 -10.50 -5.88 5.09
CA THR A 81 -11.13 -7.16 4.72
C THR A 81 -10.30 -7.98 3.75
N PHE A 82 -9.54 -7.34 2.86
CA PHE A 82 -8.58 -8.02 1.98
C PHE A 82 -7.33 -8.46 2.74
N LEU A 83 -6.78 -7.57 3.58
CA LEU A 83 -5.51 -7.78 4.27
C LEU A 83 -5.59 -8.80 5.41
N THR A 84 -6.74 -8.95 6.06
CA THR A 84 -6.91 -9.89 7.18
C THR A 84 -7.08 -11.34 6.75
N ILE A 85 -7.05 -11.63 5.44
CA ILE A 85 -7.04 -13.00 4.94
C ILE A 85 -5.61 -13.55 5.13
N PRO A 86 -5.42 -14.61 5.95
CA PRO A 86 -4.10 -15.14 6.24
C PRO A 86 -3.34 -15.52 4.97
N GLY A 87 -2.04 -15.20 4.92
CA GLY A 87 -1.15 -15.55 3.81
C GLY A 87 -1.36 -14.74 2.52
N LYS A 88 -2.44 -13.95 2.39
CA LYS A 88 -2.65 -13.11 1.19
C LYS A 88 -1.69 -11.94 1.09
N ILE A 89 -1.13 -11.44 2.18
CA ILE A 89 -0.18 -10.32 2.07
C ILE A 89 1.08 -10.77 1.31
N GLU A 90 1.62 -11.95 1.62
CA GLU A 90 2.90 -12.39 1.06
C GLU A 90 2.79 -12.91 -0.38
N SER A 91 1.60 -13.34 -0.81
CA SER A 91 1.36 -13.88 -2.15
C SER A 91 1.18 -12.82 -3.25
N LYS A 92 1.16 -11.53 -2.88
CA LYS A 92 0.72 -10.45 -3.77
C LYS A 92 1.88 -9.69 -4.40
N ASN A 93 1.66 -9.26 -5.64
CA ASN A 93 2.58 -8.42 -6.40
C ASN A 93 2.47 -6.95 -5.96
N TRP A 94 3.08 -6.62 -4.82
CA TRP A 94 3.09 -5.27 -4.27
C TRP A 94 3.87 -4.27 -5.14
N VAL A 95 4.87 -4.76 -5.89
CA VAL A 95 5.70 -3.92 -6.76
C VAL A 95 4.85 -3.34 -7.89
N ASP A 96 4.13 -4.17 -8.63
CA ASP A 96 3.31 -3.67 -9.74
C ASP A 96 2.11 -2.87 -9.24
N ASN A 97 1.52 -3.25 -8.10
CA ASN A 97 0.48 -2.44 -7.49
C ASN A 97 0.99 -1.02 -7.15
N GLY A 98 2.13 -0.91 -6.44
CA GLY A 98 2.72 0.38 -6.11
C GLY A 98 3.11 1.20 -7.36
N PHE A 99 3.66 0.54 -8.37
CA PHE A 99 3.97 1.17 -9.66
C PHE A 99 2.72 1.68 -10.39
N ASN A 100 1.64 0.90 -10.42
CA ASN A 100 0.37 1.30 -11.03
C ASN A 100 -0.25 2.50 -10.31
N PHE A 101 -0.22 2.53 -8.97
CA PHE A 101 -0.63 3.69 -8.20
C PHE A 101 0.16 4.95 -8.57
N LEU A 102 1.48 4.84 -8.68
CA LEU A 102 2.33 5.93 -9.13
C LEU A 102 1.97 6.40 -10.55
N ARG A 103 1.80 5.45 -11.48
CA ARG A 103 1.43 5.74 -12.87
C ARG A 103 0.11 6.49 -12.95
N GLU A 104 -0.90 6.08 -12.17
CA GLU A 104 -2.19 6.76 -12.08
C GLU A 104 -2.10 8.14 -11.41
N GLY A 105 -1.17 8.35 -10.48
CA GLY A 105 -0.89 9.68 -9.91
C GLY A 105 -0.21 10.64 -10.89
N VAL A 106 0.69 10.12 -11.73
CA VAL A 106 1.50 10.91 -12.69
C VAL A 106 0.71 11.23 -13.97
N ARG A 107 -0.15 10.33 -14.45
CA ARG A 107 -0.93 10.50 -15.69
C ARG A 107 -1.73 11.82 -15.72
N PRO A 108 -2.58 12.15 -14.72
CA PRO A 108 -3.33 13.40 -14.69
C PRO A 108 -2.43 14.63 -14.55
N PHE A 109 -1.30 14.50 -13.84
CA PHE A 109 -0.33 15.59 -13.66
C PHE A 109 0.33 15.96 -15.00
N LYS A 110 0.82 14.95 -15.74
CA LYS A 110 1.39 15.17 -17.08
C LYS A 110 0.35 15.73 -18.06
N ALA A 111 -0.92 15.33 -17.93
CA ALA A 111 -2.02 15.89 -18.70
C ALA A 111 -2.46 17.31 -18.24
N LYS A 112 -1.75 17.94 -17.29
CA LYS A 112 -2.08 19.24 -16.69
C LYS A 112 -3.49 19.33 -16.08
N LYS A 113 -4.08 18.18 -15.72
CA LYS A 113 -5.41 18.10 -15.06
C LYS A 113 -5.33 18.37 -13.55
N VAL A 114 -4.15 18.21 -12.97
CA VAL A 114 -3.85 18.48 -11.56
C VAL A 114 -2.53 19.24 -11.43
N ALA A 115 -2.41 20.07 -10.40
CA ALA A 115 -1.22 20.90 -10.17
C ALA A 115 -0.02 20.15 -9.59
N TYR A 116 -0.22 18.93 -9.07
CA TYR A 116 0.81 18.12 -8.43
C TYR A 116 0.55 16.63 -8.64
N VAL A 117 1.62 15.81 -8.59
CA VAL A 117 1.49 14.34 -8.58
C VAL A 117 0.85 13.93 -7.27
N ASN A 118 -0.40 13.51 -7.34
CA ASN A 118 -1.16 13.06 -6.19
C ASN A 118 -0.80 11.61 -5.86
N ARG A 119 -0.78 11.24 -4.58
CA ARG A 119 -0.85 9.85 -4.05
C ARG A 119 0.41 8.97 -3.97
N SER A 120 1.60 9.42 -4.39
CA SER A 120 2.81 8.57 -4.33
C SER A 120 4.15 9.31 -4.14
N LEU A 121 4.14 10.56 -3.63
CA LEU A 121 5.37 11.37 -3.52
C LEU A 121 6.43 10.73 -2.61
N LEU A 122 6.02 10.21 -1.44
CA LEU A 122 6.94 9.54 -0.52
C LEU A 122 7.53 8.26 -1.12
N PHE A 123 6.71 7.49 -1.85
CA PHE A 123 7.20 6.33 -2.61
C PHE A 123 8.25 6.73 -3.65
N LEU A 124 8.04 7.82 -4.39
CA LEU A 124 9.03 8.35 -5.35
C LEU A 124 10.33 8.77 -4.67
N GLN A 125 10.25 9.41 -3.51
CA GLN A 125 11.42 9.81 -2.74
C GLN A 125 12.21 8.58 -2.29
N LEU A 126 11.54 7.59 -1.69
CA LEU A 126 12.17 6.33 -1.28
C LEU A 126 12.77 5.56 -2.46
N PHE A 127 12.05 5.49 -3.58
CA PHE A 127 12.53 4.87 -4.81
C PHE A 127 13.76 5.56 -5.37
N TYR A 128 13.78 6.90 -5.38
CA TYR A 128 14.95 7.69 -5.79
C TYR A 128 16.14 7.42 -4.87
N PHE A 129 15.95 7.39 -3.56
CA PHE A 129 17.02 7.05 -2.62
C PHE A 129 17.55 5.63 -2.85
N ASP A 130 16.67 4.63 -3.00
CA ASP A 130 17.06 3.23 -3.24
C ASP A 130 17.79 3.05 -4.58
N SER A 131 17.26 3.65 -5.65
CA SER A 131 17.75 3.40 -7.01
C SER A 131 18.94 4.27 -7.41
N ILE A 132 18.92 5.56 -7.04
CA ILE A 132 19.91 6.54 -7.50
C ILE A 132 21.01 6.74 -6.46
N VAL A 133 20.64 6.93 -5.19
CA VAL A 133 21.62 7.25 -4.14
C VAL A 133 22.39 6.01 -3.69
N HIS A 134 21.70 4.88 -3.55
CA HIS A 134 22.32 3.61 -3.13
C HIS A 134 22.71 2.69 -4.30
N GLY A 135 22.54 3.14 -5.55
CA GLY A 135 22.92 2.38 -6.75
C GLY A 135 22.11 1.10 -6.96
N GLY A 136 20.85 1.06 -6.51
CA GLY A 136 19.97 -0.09 -6.72
C GLY A 136 19.81 -0.45 -8.19
N VAL A 137 19.91 -1.75 -8.51
CA VAL A 137 19.73 -2.27 -9.88
C VAL A 137 18.29 -1.99 -10.33
N CYS A 138 18.11 -1.10 -11.30
CA CYS A 138 16.83 -0.86 -11.94
C CYS A 138 16.58 -1.96 -12.97
N VAL A 139 15.53 -2.78 -12.78
CA VAL A 139 15.15 -3.80 -13.76
C VAL A 139 14.34 -3.12 -14.87
N ASP A 140 14.86 -3.14 -16.09
CA ASP A 140 14.16 -2.66 -17.27
C ASP A 140 13.01 -3.62 -17.62
N LYS A 141 11.77 -3.18 -17.39
CA LYS A 141 10.55 -3.94 -17.67
C LYS A 141 10.13 -3.94 -19.15
N SER A 142 10.87 -3.23 -20.02
CA SER A 142 10.65 -3.30 -21.47
C SER A 142 11.37 -4.49 -22.12
N LEU A 143 12.21 -5.18 -21.35
CA LEU A 143 12.92 -6.38 -21.77
C LEU A 143 12.18 -7.61 -21.24
N ASP A 144 11.78 -8.49 -22.14
CA ASP A 144 11.25 -9.80 -21.75
C ASP A 144 12.32 -10.58 -20.96
N PRO A 145 11.94 -11.28 -19.87
CA PRO A 145 12.90 -12.05 -19.11
C PRO A 145 13.50 -13.14 -20.00
N ILE A 146 14.83 -13.14 -20.12
CA ILE A 146 15.55 -14.22 -20.80
C ILE A 146 15.31 -15.49 -19.99
N VAL A 147 14.47 -16.38 -20.53
CA VAL A 147 14.25 -17.71 -19.99
C VAL A 147 15.49 -18.53 -20.33
N SER A 148 16.27 -18.91 -19.32
CA SER A 148 17.36 -19.88 -19.42
C SER A 148 17.02 -21.15 -18.67
#